data_AF-A0A7J9EDU6-F1
#
_entry.id   AF-A0A7J9EDU6-F1
#
_cell.length_a   1.000
_cell.length_b   1.000
_cell.length_c   1.000
_cell.angle_alpha   90.00
_cell.angle_beta   90.00
_cell.angle_gamma   90.00
#
_symmetry.space_group_name_H-M   'P 1'
#
loop_
_entity.id
_entity.type
_entity.pdbx_description
1 polymer ?
#
loop_
_entity_poly.entity_id
_entity_poly.type
_entity_poly.pdbx_seq_one_letter_code
_entity_poly.pdbx_strand_id
1 'polypeptide(L)'
;MQIIRLPNKTATSFGTTFMVDDPLTEKPKPTSKLVGRAQGIYAFASQSDLGLLMVMNFAFSEGIYNGSAISILGQNAVLDAVREMSIVRGSRIFWFARGYAFCKDSLA
;
A
#
# COMPACT_ATOMS: atom_id res chain seq x y z
N MET A 1 26.95 -9.01 10.08
CA MET A 1 25.80 -8.12 9.81
C MET A 1 25.66 -7.19 11.01
N GLN A 2 25.93 -5.90 10.85
CA GLN A 2 25.87 -4.93 11.96
C GLN A 2 24.62 -4.09 11.76
N ILE A 3 23.69 -4.13 12.72
CA ILE A 3 22.52 -3.25 12.73
C ILE A 3 23.03 -1.89 13.20
N ILE A 4 23.13 -0.93 12.27
CA ILE A 4 23.59 0.43 12.57
C ILE A 4 22.52 1.10 13.45
N ARG A 5 22.96 1.70 14.56
CA ARG A 5 22.08 2.44 15.48
C ARG A 5 21.48 3.67 14.78
N LEU A 6 20.23 3.97 15.15
CA LEU A 6 19.44 5.11 14.69
C LEU A 6 20.26 6.42 14.66
N PRO A 7 20.36 7.09 13.50
CA PRO A 7 20.86 8.46 13.43
C PRO A 7 19.93 9.35 14.24
N ASN A 8 20.49 10.21 15.08
CA ASN A 8 19.77 11.11 15.98
C ASN A 8 19.14 12.31 15.24
N LYS A 9 18.60 12.11 14.03
CA LYS A 9 18.01 13.16 13.18
C LYS A 9 16.66 12.72 12.62
N THR A 10 15.64 13.41 13.09
CA THR A 10 14.19 13.29 12.91
C THR A 10 13.67 13.55 11.48
N ALA A 11 14.49 13.47 10.44
CA ALA A 11 14.10 13.91 9.10
C ALA A 11 13.12 12.95 8.38
N THR A 12 13.19 11.64 8.63
CA THR A 12 12.45 10.64 7.86
C THR A 12 11.31 9.95 8.63
N SER A 13 11.08 10.33 9.89
CA SER A 13 10.10 9.67 10.77
C SER A 13 10.26 8.14 10.86
N PHE A 14 11.48 7.64 10.63
CA PHE A 14 11.80 6.21 10.57
C PHE A 14 11.24 5.44 11.77
N GLY A 15 10.56 4.32 11.49
CA GLY A 15 9.89 3.47 12.47
C GLY A 15 8.44 3.86 12.76
N THR A 16 8.00 5.07 12.40
CA THR A 16 6.59 5.46 12.55
C THR A 16 5.72 4.55 11.68
N THR A 17 4.71 3.94 12.31
CA THR A 17 3.84 2.93 11.69
C THR A 17 2.38 3.34 11.84
N PHE A 18 1.61 3.11 10.78
CA PHE A 18 0.18 3.42 10.72
C PHE A 18 -0.61 2.17 10.38
N MET A 19 -1.73 1.97 11.08
CA MET A 19 -2.76 1.00 10.72
C MET A 19 -3.72 1.65 9.73
N VAL A 20 -4.09 0.93 8.68
CA VAL A 20 -4.93 1.44 7.60
C VAL A 20 -6.18 0.59 7.45
N ASP A 21 -7.31 1.27 7.24
CA ASP A 21 -8.58 0.68 6.86
C ASP A 21 -9.36 1.67 5.97
N ASP A 22 -8.86 1.86 4.74
CA ASP A 22 -9.32 2.91 3.83
C ASP A 22 -10.35 2.39 2.83
N PRO A 23 -11.40 3.15 2.51
CA PRO A 23 -12.39 2.76 1.49
C PRO A 23 -11.78 2.79 0.09
N LEU A 24 -12.05 1.76 -0.71
CA LEU A 24 -11.77 1.75 -2.15
C LEU A 24 -13.04 2.12 -2.90
N THR A 25 -12.98 3.18 -3.70
CA THR A 25 -14.12 3.70 -4.46
C THR A 25 -13.87 3.67 -5.97
N GLU A 26 -14.92 3.50 -6.78
CA GLU A 26 -14.78 3.49 -8.25
C GLU A 26 -14.27 4.81 -8.84
N LYS A 27 -14.52 5.92 -8.15
CA LYS A 27 -14.10 7.27 -8.55
C LYS A 27 -13.37 7.96 -7.39
N PRO A 28 -12.60 9.02 -7.65
CA PRO A 28 -11.90 9.79 -6.61
C PRO A 28 -12.84 10.45 -5.57
N LYS A 29 -14.13 10.60 -5.89
CA LYS A 29 -15.11 11.19 -4.98
C LYS A 29 -15.41 10.21 -3.83
N PRO A 30 -15.33 10.62 -2.55
CA PRO A 30 -15.61 9.74 -1.41
C PRO A 30 -17.03 9.16 -1.37
N THR A 31 -18.00 9.86 -1.97
CA THR A 31 -19.39 9.39 -2.08
C THR A 31 -19.62 8.46 -3.27
N SER A 32 -18.56 8.12 -4.01
CA SER A 32 -18.63 7.15 -5.10
C SER A 32 -18.90 5.75 -4.53
N LYS A 33 -19.29 4.84 -5.41
CA LYS A 33 -19.58 3.46 -5.05
C LYS A 33 -18.34 2.83 -4.39
N LEU A 34 -18.56 2.30 -3.18
CA LEU A 34 -17.56 1.51 -2.45
C LEU A 34 -17.40 0.16 -3.15
N VAL A 35 -16.16 -0.22 -3.47
CA VAL A 35 -15.82 -1.49 -4.13
C VAL A 35 -14.97 -2.42 -3.27
N GLY A 36 -14.51 -1.93 -2.13
CA GLY A 36 -13.68 -2.69 -1.21
C GLY A 36 -13.04 -1.83 -0.16
N ARG A 37 -12.03 -2.39 0.52
CA ARG A 37 -11.20 -1.68 1.50
C ARG A 37 -9.72 -2.06 1.35
N ALA A 38 -8.85 -1.08 1.56
CA ALA A 38 -7.41 -1.29 1.71
C ALA A 38 -7.08 -1.38 3.19
N GLN A 39 -6.56 -2.53 3.61
CA GLN A 39 -6.37 -2.88 5.01
C GLN A 39 -4.96 -3.37 5.26
N GLY A 40 -4.30 -2.89 6.31
CA GLY A 40 -2.97 -3.34 6.69
C GLY A 40 -2.17 -2.26 7.37
N ILE A 41 -0.88 -2.19 7.04
CA ILE A 41 0.05 -1.23 7.62
C ILE A 41 0.91 -0.56 6.56
N TYR A 42 1.30 0.68 6.86
CA TYR A 42 2.50 1.27 6.27
C TYR A 42 3.41 1.84 7.35
N ALA A 43 4.71 1.81 7.10
CA ALA A 43 5.70 2.33 8.03
C ALA A 43 6.82 3.07 7.29
N PHE A 44 7.33 4.15 7.87
CA PHE A 44 8.53 4.82 7.38
C PHE A 44 9.74 3.92 7.62
N ALA A 45 10.24 3.30 6.55
CA ALA A 45 11.21 2.22 6.60
C ALA A 45 12.60 2.60 6.03
N SER A 46 12.77 3.84 5.56
CA SER A 46 14.08 4.34 5.11
C SER A 46 14.67 5.37 6.10
N GLN A 47 15.97 5.22 6.40
CA GLN A 47 16.71 6.16 7.24
C GLN A 47 17.31 7.33 6.44
N SER A 48 17.42 7.19 5.11
CA SER A 48 17.95 8.22 4.22
C SER A 48 16.86 9.07 3.58
N ASP A 49 15.71 8.46 3.26
CA ASP A 49 14.67 9.06 2.41
C ASP A 49 13.26 8.81 2.96
N LEU A 50 12.26 9.51 2.43
CA LEU A 50 10.84 9.27 2.74
C LEU A 50 10.32 8.03 1.99
N GLY A 51 10.79 6.86 2.41
CA GLY A 51 10.35 5.56 1.89
C GLY A 51 9.39 4.85 2.85
N LEU A 52 8.19 4.54 2.37
CA LEU A 52 7.23 3.73 3.10
C LEU A 52 7.40 2.24 2.74
N LEU A 53 7.31 1.35 3.73
CA LEU A 53 7.04 -0.06 3.51
C LEU A 53 5.53 -0.27 3.58
N MET A 54 4.93 -0.80 2.52
CA MET A 54 3.51 -1.14 2.47
C MET A 54 3.35 -2.64 2.71
N VAL A 55 2.47 -3.02 3.63
CA VAL A 55 1.98 -4.39 3.80
C VAL A 55 0.46 -4.31 3.87
N MET A 56 -0.19 -4.45 2.73
CA MET A 56 -1.62 -4.16 2.57
C MET A 56 -2.37 -5.26 1.83
N ASN A 57 -3.63 -5.44 2.21
CA ASN A 57 -4.60 -6.24 1.50
C ASN A 57 -5.66 -5.32 0.90
N PHE A 58 -5.92 -5.46 -0.39
CA PHE A 58 -7.04 -4.83 -1.07
C PHE A 58 -8.17 -5.86 -1.15
N ALA A 59 -9.12 -5.76 -0.22
CA ALA A 59 -10.25 -6.67 -0.12
C ALA A 59 -11.44 -6.10 -0.89
N PHE A 60 -11.86 -6.80 -1.95
CA PHE A 60 -12.96 -6.38 -2.79
C PHE A 60 -14.28 -6.92 -2.26
N SER A 61 -15.34 -6.11 -2.32
CA SER A 61 -16.68 -6.45 -1.82
C SER A 61 -17.76 -6.46 -2.90
N GLU A 62 -17.38 -6.20 -4.16
CA GLU A 62 -18.33 -5.98 -5.25
C GLU A 62 -18.18 -7.00 -6.39
N GLY A 63 -19.31 -7.32 -7.03
CA GLY A 63 -19.39 -8.13 -8.25
C GLY A 63 -18.71 -9.49 -8.14
N ILE A 64 -18.05 -9.91 -9.22
CA ILE A 64 -17.33 -11.20 -9.29
C ILE A 64 -16.12 -11.27 -8.34
N TYR A 65 -15.65 -10.13 -7.85
CA TYR A 65 -14.48 -10.04 -6.97
C TYR A 65 -14.87 -10.09 -5.49
N ASN A 66 -16.17 -10.15 -5.16
CA ASN A 66 -16.64 -10.08 -3.79
C ASN A 66 -15.99 -11.15 -2.88
N GLY A 67 -15.36 -10.68 -1.81
CA GLY A 67 -14.61 -11.44 -0.82
C GLY A 67 -13.25 -11.95 -1.31
N SER A 68 -12.82 -11.56 -2.52
CA SER A 68 -11.47 -11.79 -3.02
C SER A 68 -10.56 -10.64 -2.61
N ALA A 69 -9.26 -10.91 -2.52
CA ALA A 69 -8.29 -9.88 -2.16
C ALA A 69 -6.97 -10.07 -2.91
N ILE A 70 -6.24 -8.98 -3.08
CA ILE A 70 -4.82 -8.99 -3.47
C ILE A 70 -3.97 -8.41 -2.34
N SER A 71 -2.78 -8.97 -2.15
CA SER A 71 -1.83 -8.55 -1.15
C SER A 71 -0.66 -7.85 -1.82
N ILE A 72 -0.37 -6.64 -1.35
CA ILE A 72 0.77 -5.83 -1.75
C ILE A 72 1.81 -5.86 -0.64
N LEU A 73 3.06 -6.10 -1.05
CA LEU A 73 4.23 -5.95 -0.19
C LEU A 73 5.33 -5.29 -1.01
N GLY A 74 5.82 -4.15 -0.55
CA GLY A 74 6.88 -3.44 -1.25
C GLY A 74 7.17 -2.06 -0.68
N GLN A 75 8.27 -1.48 -1.17
CA GLN A 75 8.63 -0.11 -0.89
C GLN A 75 7.77 0.83 -1.76
N ASN A 76 7.28 1.90 -1.14
CA ASN A 76 6.51 2.95 -1.78
C ASN A 76 7.30 4.26 -1.63
N ALA A 77 7.93 4.68 -2.73
CA ALA A 77 8.66 5.94 -2.81
C ALA A 77 7.67 7.09 -3.01
N VAL A 78 7.18 7.66 -1.90
CA VAL A 78 6.04 8.59 -1.91
C VAL A 78 6.27 9.84 -2.78
N LEU A 79 7.54 10.24 -2.96
CA LEU A 79 7.92 11.39 -3.78
C LEU A 79 7.84 11.14 -5.28
N ASP A 80 7.70 9.88 -5.72
CA ASP A 80 7.60 9.54 -7.13
C ASP A 80 6.16 9.72 -7.64
N ALA A 81 6.04 10.30 -8.84
CA ALA A 81 4.74 10.56 -9.47
C ALA A 81 3.97 9.28 -9.84
N VAL A 82 4.71 8.19 -10.13
CA VAL A 82 4.14 6.86 -10.41
C VAL A 82 4.90 5.84 -9.58
N ARG A 83 4.17 5.10 -8.76
CA ARG A 83 4.75 4.17 -7.79
C ARG A 83 4.30 2.76 -8.13
N GLU A 84 5.27 1.91 -8.46
CA GLU A 84 5.04 0.50 -8.71
C GLU A 84 5.05 -0.27 -7.39
N MET A 85 4.03 -1.08 -7.16
CA MET A 85 3.89 -1.91 -5.98
C MET A 85 3.65 -3.37 -6.39
N SER A 86 4.46 -4.29 -5.85
CA SER A 86 4.37 -5.70 -6.19
C SER A 86 3.15 -6.37 -5.55
N ILE A 87 2.40 -7.11 -6.37
CA ILE A 87 1.36 -8.03 -5.91
C ILE A 87 2.01 -9.36 -5.61
N VAL A 88 2.10 -9.68 -4.31
CA VAL A 88 2.79 -10.89 -3.83
C VAL A 88 1.87 -12.10 -3.74
N ARG A 89 0.56 -11.88 -3.63
CA ARG A 89 -0.45 -12.94 -3.52
C ARG A 89 -1.83 -12.41 -3.86
N GLY A 90 -2.73 -13.30 -4.24
CA GLY A 90 -4.18 -13.06 -4.16
C GLY A 90 -4.93 -14.22 -3.51
N SER A 91 -6.20 -13.98 -3.20
CA SER A 91 -7.15 -14.95 -2.65
C SER A 91 -8.35 -15.14 -3.57
N ARG A 92 -9.00 -16.30 -3.47
CA ARG A 92 -10.19 -16.68 -4.25
C ARG A 92 -9.96 -16.51 -5.75
N ILE A 93 -10.70 -15.63 -6.43
CA ILE A 93 -10.57 -15.44 -7.88
C ILE A 93 -9.16 -14.97 -8.28
N PHE A 94 -8.41 -14.38 -7.34
CA PHE A 94 -7.02 -14.00 -7.51
C PHE A 94 -6.03 -15.07 -7.02
N TRP A 95 -6.45 -16.33 -6.88
CA TRP A 95 -5.51 -17.40 -6.61
C TRP A 95 -4.39 -17.39 -7.65
N PHE A 96 -3.15 -17.46 -7.16
CA PHE A 96 -1.93 -17.40 -7.98
C PHE A 96 -1.67 -16.07 -8.70
N ALA A 97 -2.39 -14.99 -8.37
CA ALA A 97 -2.12 -13.67 -8.90
C ALA A 97 -0.67 -13.24 -8.59
N ARG A 98 0.03 -12.82 -9.64
CA ARG A 98 1.34 -12.17 -9.61
C ARG A 98 1.29 -10.99 -10.57
N GLY A 99 1.86 -9.87 -10.18
CA GLY A 99 1.87 -8.67 -11.00
C GLY A 99 2.30 -7.46 -10.21
N TYR A 100 1.96 -6.30 -10.73
CA TYR A 100 2.26 -5.01 -10.13
C TYR A 100 1.03 -4.10 -10.19
N ALA A 101 0.95 -3.15 -9.26
CA ALA A 101 -0.02 -2.08 -9.24
C ALA A 101 0.72 -0.75 -9.38
N PHE A 102 0.16 0.19 -10.13
CA PHE A 102 0.65 1.56 -10.18
C PHE A 102 -0.23 2.45 -9.32
N CYS A 103 0.38 3.22 -8.43
CA CYS A 103 -0.27 4.28 -7.68
C CYS A 103 0.20 5.63 -8.21
N LYS A 104 -0.75 6.53 -8.42
CA LYS A 104 -0.53 7.92 -8.82
C LYS A 104 -1.32 8.81 -7.88
N ASP A 105 -0.74 9.93 -7.49
CA ASP A 105 -1.48 10.91 -6.69
C ASP A 105 -2.44 11.68 -7.59
N SER A 106 -3.60 12.06 -7.05
CA SER A 106 -4.65 12.80 -7.76
C SER A 106 -4.28 14.25 -8.10
N LEU A 107 -3.05 14.66 -7.81
CA LEU A 107 -2.49 15.98 -8.11
C LEU A 107 -1.65 15.99 -9.41
N ALA A 108 -1.65 14.89 -10.17
CA ALA A 108 -1.02 14.76 -11.48
C ALA A 108 -2.03 14.44 -12.59
#